data_AF-A0A536MJ86-F1
#
_entry.id   AF-A0A536MJ86-F1
#
_cell.length_a   1.000
_cell.length_b   1.000
_cell.length_c   1.000
_cell.angle_alpha   90.00
_cell.angle_beta   90.00
_cell.angle_gamma   90.00
#
_symmetry.space_group_name_H-M   'P 1'
#
loop_
_entity.id
_entity.type
_entity.pdbx_description
1 polymer ?
#
loop_
_entity_poly.entity_id
_entity_poly.type
_entity_poly.pdbx_seq_one_letter_code
_entity_poly.pdbx_strand_id
1 'polypeptide(L)'
;MDLELARARIRERSELNAFISVSDQGGSGDAVAVKDLVDVKGMVTTAGAVILPDTPATDDAPVIRRLREAGCLIVGKANLHEFAYGVTSVNPHYGTVRNPHDPERVAGGSSGGSAVAVAAGMCDWAIGSDTGGSIRIPASLCGVAGFKPAFGSVDIGGVIPLSPSLDTLGPMAVDIATTARAYSIMSGEAISLDGLTRPRLAAPARWVTGLDQPTAAAWDSVSTGVAEIEFGSRDTYFQVGLTILLFEAAAYHRRWATECPEKYGEDVLRLIRRGFEVSPASYEEALRERTRLQAEADRAMEHVDALILPATAIVAPPIASAHEVREPLSRFTRPFNTTLQPVAVVPVPVGGLPVGIQVAGRTNSETLRAAAWLEREWRG
;
A
#
# COMPACT_ATOMS: atom_id res chain seq x y z
N MET A 1 -6.51 21.43 0.46
CA MET A 1 -7.38 21.76 -0.70
C MET A 1 -8.78 22.12 -0.23
N ASP A 2 -9.59 22.86 -1.00
CA ASP A 2 -11.03 23.00 -0.72
C ASP A 2 -11.78 21.69 -1.05
N LEU A 3 -12.67 21.21 -0.17
CA LEU A 3 -13.46 20.01 -0.41
C LEU A 3 -14.36 20.14 -1.65
N GLU A 4 -14.85 21.33 -1.97
CA GLU A 4 -15.65 21.52 -3.18
C GLU A 4 -14.81 21.35 -4.45
N LEU A 5 -13.56 21.80 -4.43
CA LEU A 5 -12.61 21.54 -5.52
C LEU A 5 -12.28 20.05 -5.63
N ALA A 6 -12.04 19.38 -4.50
CA ALA A 6 -11.81 17.94 -4.46
C ALA A 6 -12.99 17.17 -5.08
N ARG A 7 -14.24 17.50 -4.68
CA ARG A 7 -15.46 16.91 -5.23
C ARG A 7 -15.66 17.22 -6.71
N ALA A 8 -15.34 18.44 -7.15
CA ALA A 8 -15.38 18.79 -8.56
C ALA A 8 -14.47 17.88 -9.38
N ARG A 9 -13.22 17.69 -8.93
CA ARG A 9 -12.27 16.77 -9.57
C ARG A 9 -12.74 15.32 -9.56
N ILE A 10 -13.36 14.85 -8.46
CA ILE A 10 -13.96 13.51 -8.40
C ILE A 10 -15.04 13.34 -9.47
N ARG A 11 -15.90 14.35 -9.68
CA ARG A 11 -16.93 14.31 -10.73
C ARG A 11 -16.33 14.37 -12.14
N GLU A 12 -15.38 15.27 -12.36
CA GLU A 12 -14.71 15.46 -13.65
C GLU A 12 -13.91 14.23 -14.09
N ARG A 13 -13.36 13.47 -13.13
CA ARG A 13 -12.53 12.28 -13.36
C ARG A 13 -13.22 10.99 -12.92
N SER A 14 -14.55 10.96 -12.98
CA SER A 14 -15.38 9.82 -12.57
C SER A 14 -15.03 8.52 -13.31
N GLU A 15 -14.47 8.62 -14.53
CA GLU A 15 -13.98 7.48 -15.30
C GLU A 15 -12.86 6.71 -14.61
N LEU A 16 -12.11 7.35 -13.70
CA LEU A 16 -11.04 6.68 -12.94
C LEU A 16 -11.58 5.77 -11.83
N ASN A 17 -12.84 5.95 -11.44
CA ASN A 17 -13.52 5.14 -10.43
C ASN A 17 -12.78 5.04 -9.08
N ALA A 18 -12.22 6.17 -8.63
CA ALA A 18 -11.36 6.23 -7.43
C ALA A 18 -12.12 6.11 -6.10
N PHE A 19 -13.44 6.34 -6.09
CA PHE A 19 -14.27 6.38 -4.87
C PHE A 19 -15.48 5.44 -4.98
N ILE A 20 -15.77 4.75 -3.88
CA ILE A 20 -17.04 4.02 -3.70
C ILE A 20 -18.12 4.98 -3.21
N SER A 21 -17.75 5.88 -2.29
CA SER A 21 -18.66 6.92 -1.79
C SER A 21 -17.91 8.21 -1.52
N VAL A 22 -18.61 9.33 -1.61
CA VAL A 22 -18.10 10.68 -1.36
C VAL A 22 -18.83 11.24 -0.15
N SER A 23 -18.09 11.82 0.79
CA SER A 23 -18.69 12.43 1.99
C SER A 23 -19.41 13.73 1.63
N ASP A 24 -20.39 14.12 2.45
CA ASP A 24 -21.12 15.38 2.42
C ASP A 24 -20.55 16.46 3.37
N GLN A 25 -19.44 16.17 4.07
CA GLN A 25 -18.78 17.11 5.00
C GLN A 25 -18.48 18.49 4.38
N GLY A 26 -18.71 19.56 5.10
CA GLY A 26 -18.28 20.92 4.71
C GLY A 26 -17.06 21.36 5.50
N GLY A 27 -16.30 22.33 4.97
CA GLY A 27 -15.22 23.00 5.69
C GLY A 27 -13.94 23.17 4.87
N SER A 28 -12.92 23.74 5.52
CA SER A 28 -11.58 23.94 4.97
C SER A 28 -10.54 23.23 5.82
N GLY A 29 -9.66 22.45 5.19
CA GLY A 29 -8.61 21.67 5.84
C GLY A 29 -7.93 20.76 4.81
N ASP A 30 -7.05 19.87 5.25
CA ASP A 30 -6.51 18.84 4.37
C ASP A 30 -7.61 17.84 4.01
N ALA A 31 -7.91 17.72 2.72
CA ALA A 31 -8.86 16.75 2.19
C ALA A 31 -8.19 15.37 2.10
N VAL A 32 -8.78 14.38 2.78
CA VAL A 32 -8.22 13.03 2.90
C VAL A 32 -9.16 11.99 2.33
N ALA A 33 -8.67 11.21 1.37
CA ALA A 33 -9.36 10.01 0.88
C ALA A 33 -9.05 8.82 1.80
N VAL A 34 -10.08 8.06 2.17
CA VAL A 34 -9.93 6.94 3.12
C VAL A 34 -10.26 5.64 2.41
N LYS A 35 -9.31 4.71 2.28
CA LYS A 35 -9.59 3.39 1.70
C LYS A 35 -10.81 2.75 2.37
N ASP A 36 -11.72 2.19 1.57
CA ASP A 36 -13.03 1.70 2.03
C ASP A 36 -12.98 0.37 2.82
N LEU A 37 -12.03 0.25 3.74
CA LEU A 37 -11.94 -0.79 4.76
C LEU A 37 -11.73 -0.19 6.16
N VAL A 38 -11.64 1.15 6.25
CA VAL A 38 -11.50 1.89 7.51
C VAL A 38 -12.83 2.52 7.86
N ASP A 39 -13.28 2.32 9.08
CA ASP A 39 -14.52 2.90 9.59
C ASP A 39 -14.43 4.42 9.75
N VAL A 40 -15.41 5.10 9.16
CA VAL A 40 -15.64 6.54 9.29
C VAL A 40 -17.08 6.70 9.74
N LYS A 41 -17.29 7.38 10.88
CA LYS A 41 -18.61 7.58 11.47
C LYS A 41 -19.58 8.17 10.45
N GLY A 42 -20.75 7.54 10.32
CA GLY A 42 -21.80 7.97 9.40
C GLY A 42 -21.58 7.56 7.94
N MET A 43 -20.51 6.84 7.62
CA MET A 43 -20.28 6.26 6.30
C MET A 43 -20.28 4.73 6.38
N VAL A 44 -20.70 4.08 5.30
CA VAL A 44 -20.63 2.61 5.17
C VAL A 44 -19.18 2.21 4.88
N THR A 45 -18.77 1.06 5.42
CA THR A 45 -17.48 0.41 5.09
C THR A 45 -17.77 -0.90 4.39
N THR A 46 -17.52 -0.96 3.07
CA THR A 46 -17.90 -2.14 2.26
C THR A 46 -16.76 -3.14 2.08
N ALA A 47 -15.51 -2.73 2.35
CA ALA A 47 -14.30 -3.47 1.97
C ALA A 47 -14.23 -3.79 0.46
N GLY A 48 -14.95 -3.03 -0.38
CA GLY A 48 -15.05 -3.31 -1.81
C GLY A 48 -15.82 -4.59 -2.11
N ALA A 49 -16.65 -5.06 -1.18
CA ALA A 49 -17.44 -6.28 -1.27
C ALA A 49 -18.94 -5.99 -1.11
N VAL A 50 -19.77 -6.98 -1.45
CA VAL A 50 -21.24 -6.93 -1.28
C VAL A 50 -21.74 -7.82 -0.13
N ILE A 51 -20.81 -8.43 0.60
CA ILE A 51 -21.10 -9.38 1.68
C ILE A 51 -21.35 -8.66 3.01
N LEU A 52 -20.65 -7.56 3.25
CA LEU A 52 -20.75 -6.79 4.50
C LEU A 52 -22.07 -6.00 4.56
N PRO A 53 -22.60 -5.72 5.77
CA PRO A 53 -23.80 -4.91 5.92
C PRO A 53 -23.62 -3.49 5.36
N ASP A 54 -24.65 -2.96 4.73
CA ASP A 54 -24.72 -1.57 4.23
C ASP A 54 -25.09 -0.57 5.35
N THR A 55 -24.65 -0.86 6.58
CA THR A 55 -24.95 -0.03 7.76
C THR A 55 -23.80 0.93 8.00
N PRO A 56 -24.06 2.25 8.12
CA PRO A 56 -23.01 3.21 8.44
C PRO A 56 -22.33 2.91 9.78
N ALA A 57 -21.01 3.12 9.87
CA ALA A 57 -20.27 2.96 11.10
C ALA A 57 -20.76 3.94 12.19
N THR A 58 -20.89 3.47 13.43
CA THR A 58 -21.33 4.29 14.56
C THR A 58 -20.24 5.22 15.07
N ASP A 59 -18.99 4.81 14.91
CA ASP A 59 -17.81 5.44 15.47
C ASP A 59 -16.70 5.56 14.43
N ASP A 60 -15.86 6.58 14.59
CA ASP A 60 -14.64 6.73 13.80
C ASP A 60 -13.58 5.73 14.28
N ALA A 61 -12.89 5.07 13.33
CA ALA A 61 -11.67 4.34 13.62
C ALA A 61 -10.65 5.25 14.35
N PRO A 62 -9.76 4.73 15.22
CA PRO A 62 -8.82 5.53 15.99
C PRO A 62 -7.94 6.45 15.13
N VAL A 63 -7.57 6.02 13.92
CA VAL A 63 -6.84 6.85 12.97
C VAL A 63 -7.68 8.02 12.47
N ILE A 64 -8.97 7.81 12.17
CA ILE A 64 -9.88 8.86 11.69
C ILE A 64 -10.13 9.91 12.76
N ARG A 65 -10.22 9.52 14.04
CA ARG A 65 -10.30 10.46 15.17
C ARG A 65 -9.10 11.40 15.21
N ARG A 66 -7.87 10.87 15.07
CA ARG A 66 -6.65 11.68 15.01
C ARG A 66 -6.63 12.65 13.82
N LEU A 67 -7.09 12.20 12.65
CA LEU A 67 -7.19 13.07 11.48
C LEU A 67 -8.13 14.25 11.75
N ARG A 68 -9.29 14.00 12.34
CA ARG A 68 -10.24 15.06 12.69
C ARG A 68 -9.69 16.04 13.73
N GLU A 69 -9.00 15.53 14.75
CA GLU A 69 -8.31 16.36 15.75
C GLU A 69 -7.22 17.25 15.12
N ALA A 70 -6.58 16.78 14.06
CA ALA A 70 -5.61 17.54 13.27
C ALA A 70 -6.25 18.50 12.25
N GLY A 71 -7.58 18.58 12.17
CA GLY A 71 -8.31 19.44 11.24
C GLY A 71 -8.42 18.89 9.82
N CYS A 72 -8.12 17.60 9.60
CA CYS A 72 -8.34 16.95 8.30
C CYS A 72 -9.83 16.69 8.06
N LEU A 73 -10.21 16.72 6.79
CA LEU A 73 -11.57 16.51 6.33
C LEU A 73 -11.64 15.26 5.44
N ILE A 74 -12.59 14.37 5.70
CA ILE A 74 -12.71 13.14 4.92
C ILE A 74 -13.50 13.43 3.65
N VAL A 75 -12.86 13.28 2.49
CA VAL A 75 -13.51 13.53 1.18
C VAL A 75 -14.40 12.37 0.74
N GLY A 76 -14.06 11.14 1.11
CA GLY A 76 -14.82 9.96 0.70
C GLY A 76 -14.13 8.63 1.01
N LYS A 77 -14.84 7.54 0.75
CA LYS A 77 -14.33 6.17 0.85
C LYS A 77 -13.75 5.77 -0.52
N ALA A 78 -12.43 5.62 -0.58
CA ALA A 78 -11.70 5.28 -1.79
C ALA A 78 -11.90 3.80 -2.16
N ASN A 79 -12.08 3.56 -3.47
CA ASN A 79 -12.28 2.23 -4.03
C ASN A 79 -11.02 1.37 -3.90
N LEU A 80 -11.19 0.06 -3.89
CA LEU A 80 -10.18 -0.92 -3.56
C LEU A 80 -10.45 -2.26 -4.24
N HIS A 81 -9.41 -3.09 -4.27
CA HIS A 81 -9.61 -4.51 -4.55
C HIS A 81 -10.39 -5.16 -3.40
N GLU A 82 -11.36 -6.02 -3.73
CA GLU A 82 -12.28 -6.66 -2.78
C GLU A 82 -11.51 -7.28 -1.58
N PHE A 83 -11.95 -6.94 -0.36
CA PHE A 83 -11.35 -7.32 0.94
C PHE A 83 -9.85 -7.05 1.06
N ALA A 84 -9.36 -6.05 0.33
CA ALA A 84 -7.95 -5.78 0.16
C ALA A 84 -7.12 -6.96 -0.43
N TYR A 85 -7.76 -8.02 -0.94
CA TYR A 85 -7.11 -9.29 -1.28
C TYR A 85 -6.61 -9.39 -2.74
N GLY A 86 -6.04 -8.30 -3.26
CA GLY A 86 -5.43 -8.29 -4.57
C GLY A 86 -4.56 -7.09 -4.85
N VAL A 87 -3.90 -7.11 -6.00
CA VAL A 87 -2.81 -6.18 -6.35
C VAL A 87 -3.11 -5.31 -7.56
N THR A 88 -4.34 -5.34 -8.08
CA THR A 88 -4.73 -4.64 -9.31
C THR A 88 -5.84 -3.61 -9.13
N SER A 89 -6.68 -3.78 -8.10
CA SER A 89 -7.93 -3.02 -7.92
C SER A 89 -8.93 -3.15 -9.09
N VAL A 90 -8.85 -4.26 -9.83
CA VAL A 90 -10.00 -4.78 -10.58
C VAL A 90 -10.99 -5.34 -9.56
N ASN A 91 -12.22 -4.83 -9.56
CA ASN A 91 -13.24 -5.19 -8.58
C ASN A 91 -14.55 -5.50 -9.32
N PRO A 92 -15.13 -6.72 -9.19
CA PRO A 92 -16.34 -7.09 -9.91
C PRO A 92 -17.62 -6.44 -9.36
N HIS A 93 -17.57 -5.89 -8.14
CA HIS A 93 -18.72 -5.31 -7.44
C HIS A 93 -18.82 -3.81 -7.63
N TYR A 94 -17.71 -3.10 -7.48
CA TYR A 94 -17.64 -1.63 -7.55
C TYR A 94 -16.91 -1.13 -8.80
N GLY A 95 -16.56 -2.03 -9.72
CA GLY A 95 -15.84 -1.72 -10.96
C GLY A 95 -14.33 -1.50 -10.75
N THR A 96 -13.59 -1.61 -11.85
CA THR A 96 -12.13 -1.43 -11.85
C THR A 96 -11.73 0.01 -11.56
N VAL A 97 -10.74 0.20 -10.69
CA VAL A 97 -10.03 1.48 -10.53
C VAL A 97 -9.02 1.62 -11.67
N ARG A 98 -9.14 2.69 -12.46
CA ARG A 98 -8.32 2.90 -13.66
C ARG A 98 -7.11 3.79 -13.36
N ASN A 99 -5.98 3.48 -13.98
CA ASN A 99 -4.75 4.24 -13.78
C ASN A 99 -4.89 5.66 -14.37
N PRO A 100 -4.49 6.73 -13.64
CA PRO A 100 -4.62 8.11 -14.10
C PRO A 100 -3.73 8.46 -15.29
N HIS A 101 -2.65 7.69 -15.52
CA HIS A 101 -1.72 7.88 -16.64
C HIS A 101 -2.16 7.15 -17.92
N ASP A 102 -3.00 6.12 -17.77
CA ASP A 102 -3.59 5.35 -18.87
C ASP A 102 -4.81 4.57 -18.35
N PRO A 103 -6.05 5.01 -18.65
CA PRO A 103 -7.25 4.36 -18.13
C PRO A 103 -7.46 2.91 -18.57
N GLU A 104 -6.73 2.39 -19.56
CA GLU A 104 -6.80 0.97 -19.96
C GLU A 104 -5.90 0.07 -19.09
N ARG A 105 -5.19 0.65 -18.12
CA ARG A 105 -4.25 -0.04 -17.21
C ARG A 105 -4.75 -0.05 -15.77
N VAL A 106 -4.26 -1.04 -15.02
CA VAL A 106 -4.59 -1.17 -13.61
C VAL A 106 -3.93 -0.06 -12.79
N ALA A 107 -4.64 0.46 -11.79
CA ALA A 107 -4.07 1.40 -10.83
C ALA A 107 -3.04 0.74 -9.87
N GLY A 108 -3.01 -0.59 -9.83
CA GLY A 108 -2.39 -1.34 -8.75
C GLY A 108 -3.32 -1.45 -7.55
N GLY A 109 -2.94 -2.25 -6.55
CA GLY A 109 -3.86 -2.54 -5.46
C GLY A 109 -3.23 -3.15 -4.22
N SER A 110 -4.02 -3.29 -3.16
CA SER A 110 -5.47 -3.05 -3.14
C SER A 110 -5.88 -1.60 -2.87
N SER A 111 -4.97 -0.68 -2.53
CA SER A 111 -5.31 0.73 -2.29
C SER A 111 -5.32 1.57 -3.58
N GLY A 112 -5.86 1.02 -4.67
CA GLY A 112 -5.86 1.68 -5.98
C GLY A 112 -6.57 3.03 -5.94
N GLY A 113 -7.80 3.08 -5.42
CA GLY A 113 -8.56 4.33 -5.34
C GLY A 113 -7.85 5.42 -4.56
N SER A 114 -7.17 5.07 -3.46
CA SER A 114 -6.35 6.01 -2.67
C SER A 114 -5.22 6.61 -3.50
N ALA A 115 -4.48 5.78 -4.25
CA ALA A 115 -3.38 6.26 -5.10
C ALA A 115 -3.86 7.14 -6.25
N VAL A 116 -4.95 6.73 -6.90
CA VAL A 116 -5.56 7.46 -8.00
C VAL A 116 -6.13 8.79 -7.53
N ALA A 117 -6.77 8.84 -6.36
CA ALA A 117 -7.29 10.07 -5.78
C ALA A 117 -6.17 11.10 -5.56
N VAL A 118 -5.01 10.67 -5.04
CA VAL A 118 -3.83 11.54 -4.88
C VAL A 118 -3.28 11.98 -6.24
N ALA A 119 -3.03 11.03 -7.14
CA ALA A 119 -2.43 11.30 -8.45
C ALA A 119 -3.27 12.23 -9.33
N ALA A 120 -4.60 12.13 -9.24
CA ALA A 120 -5.55 12.98 -9.95
C ALA A 120 -5.90 14.28 -9.19
N GLY A 121 -5.26 14.54 -8.05
CA GLY A 121 -5.50 15.73 -7.23
C GLY A 121 -6.90 15.81 -6.63
N MET A 122 -7.56 14.68 -6.40
CA MET A 122 -8.88 14.60 -5.76
C MET A 122 -8.81 14.71 -4.23
N CYS A 123 -7.61 14.66 -3.65
CA CYS A 123 -7.34 14.87 -2.23
C CYS A 123 -5.91 15.42 -2.04
N ASP A 124 -5.60 15.93 -0.85
CA ASP A 124 -4.24 16.35 -0.49
C ASP A 124 -3.36 15.11 -0.19
N TRP A 125 -3.94 14.11 0.45
CA TRP A 125 -3.33 12.79 0.68
C TRP A 125 -4.41 11.73 0.95
N ALA A 126 -4.03 10.46 1.02
CA ALA A 126 -4.96 9.36 1.23
C ALA A 126 -4.43 8.33 2.23
N ILE A 127 -5.35 7.65 2.92
CA ILE A 127 -5.05 6.45 3.72
C ILE A 127 -5.17 5.23 2.82
N GLY A 128 -4.16 4.35 2.88
CA GLY A 128 -4.19 3.00 2.34
C GLY A 128 -3.93 1.94 3.41
N SER A 129 -3.99 0.68 3.02
CA SER A 129 -3.51 -0.45 3.83
C SER A 129 -2.54 -1.30 3.03
N ASP A 130 -1.61 -1.97 3.71
CA ASP A 130 -0.54 -2.76 3.10
C ASP A 130 -0.26 -4.04 3.91
N THR A 131 -0.70 -5.17 3.35
CA THR A 131 -0.48 -6.53 3.89
C THR A 131 0.59 -7.30 3.11
N GLY A 132 0.80 -6.93 1.85
CA GLY A 132 1.77 -7.55 0.94
C GLY A 132 2.35 -6.57 -0.09
N GLY A 133 2.10 -5.27 0.04
CA GLY A 133 2.44 -4.23 -0.94
C GLY A 133 1.32 -3.26 -1.26
N SER A 134 0.16 -3.34 -0.62
CA SER A 134 -1.04 -2.63 -1.08
C SER A 134 -1.05 -1.11 -0.93
N ILE A 135 -0.04 -0.50 -0.32
CA ILE A 135 0.27 0.94 -0.44
C ILE A 135 1.31 1.14 -1.56
N ARG A 136 2.37 0.34 -1.52
CA ARG A 136 3.59 0.52 -2.32
C ARG A 136 3.41 0.20 -3.80
N ILE A 137 2.62 -0.83 -4.12
CA ILE A 137 2.28 -1.22 -5.49
C ILE A 137 1.51 -0.09 -6.19
N PRO A 138 0.33 0.35 -5.69
CA PRO A 138 -0.38 1.42 -6.35
C PRO A 138 0.35 2.78 -6.27
N ALA A 139 1.18 3.03 -5.25
CA ALA A 139 2.07 4.20 -5.23
C ALA A 139 3.02 4.21 -6.44
N SER A 140 3.71 3.09 -6.69
CA SER A 140 4.58 2.89 -7.84
C SER A 140 3.84 3.11 -9.15
N LEU A 141 2.70 2.44 -9.33
CA LEU A 141 1.99 2.41 -10.61
C LEU A 141 1.25 3.72 -10.93
N CYS A 142 0.85 4.49 -9.92
CA CYS A 142 0.19 5.78 -10.10
C CYS A 142 1.16 6.97 -9.99
N GLY A 143 2.44 6.74 -9.70
CA GLY A 143 3.46 7.79 -9.62
C GLY A 143 3.27 8.74 -8.43
N VAL A 144 2.91 8.20 -7.26
CA VAL A 144 2.74 8.96 -6.02
C VAL A 144 3.66 8.41 -4.94
N ALA A 145 3.97 9.23 -3.93
CA ALA A 145 4.65 8.77 -2.75
C ALA A 145 3.71 7.91 -1.89
N GLY A 146 4.27 6.90 -1.23
CA GLY A 146 3.53 6.06 -0.30
C GLY A 146 4.41 5.55 0.82
N PHE A 147 3.86 5.37 2.01
CA PHE A 147 4.61 4.87 3.15
C PHE A 147 3.83 3.74 3.83
N LYS A 148 4.47 2.57 3.92
CA LYS A 148 4.07 1.50 4.84
C LYS A 148 4.92 1.66 6.12
N PRO A 149 4.35 2.15 7.23
CA PRO A 149 5.07 2.21 8.51
C PRO A 149 5.56 0.85 9.00
N ALA A 150 6.41 0.86 10.02
CA ALA A 150 6.70 -0.34 10.79
C ALA A 150 5.39 -0.91 11.35
N PHE A 151 5.26 -2.24 11.38
CA PHE A 151 4.04 -2.88 11.89
C PHE A 151 3.70 -2.38 13.30
N GLY A 152 2.41 -2.14 13.56
CA GLY A 152 1.92 -1.62 14.84
C GLY A 152 2.13 -0.11 15.07
N SER A 153 2.70 0.62 14.11
CA SER A 153 2.90 2.09 14.26
C SER A 153 1.61 2.91 14.23
N VAL A 154 0.54 2.37 13.65
CA VAL A 154 -0.78 3.02 13.55
C VAL A 154 -1.81 2.05 14.09
N ASP A 155 -2.69 2.54 14.96
CA ASP A 155 -3.81 1.76 15.50
C ASP A 155 -4.82 1.45 14.38
N ILE A 156 -5.00 0.16 14.11
CA ILE A 156 -5.87 -0.38 13.06
C ILE A 156 -7.25 -0.82 13.60
N GLY A 157 -7.67 -0.37 14.78
CA GLY A 157 -9.05 -0.57 15.24
C GLY A 157 -10.07 -0.01 14.24
N GLY A 158 -11.21 -0.68 14.07
CA GLY A 158 -12.22 -0.27 13.06
C GLY A 158 -11.77 -0.47 11.61
N VAL A 159 -10.83 -1.39 11.37
CA VAL A 159 -10.39 -1.81 10.04
C VAL A 159 -10.89 -3.22 9.74
N ILE A 160 -11.47 -3.42 8.55
CA ILE A 160 -11.76 -4.77 8.04
C ILE A 160 -10.43 -5.48 7.71
N PRO A 161 -10.11 -6.60 8.39
CA PRO A 161 -8.79 -7.22 8.28
C PRO A 161 -8.63 -8.05 7.01
N LEU A 162 -7.39 -8.22 6.57
CA LEU A 162 -6.98 -9.29 5.65
C LEU A 162 -6.07 -10.29 6.37
N SER A 163 -5.04 -9.80 7.06
CA SER A 163 -4.10 -10.61 7.85
C SER A 163 -3.65 -9.77 9.04
N PRO A 164 -4.30 -9.91 10.22
CA PRO A 164 -4.02 -9.08 11.39
C PRO A 164 -2.54 -9.01 11.81
N SER A 165 -1.73 -10.03 11.51
CA SER A 165 -0.30 -10.01 11.86
C SER A 165 0.61 -9.37 10.80
N LEU A 166 0.05 -8.87 9.70
CA LEU A 166 0.74 -8.20 8.60
C LEU A 166 0.12 -6.84 8.23
N ASP A 167 -1.16 -6.64 8.49
CA ASP A 167 -1.92 -5.47 8.10
C ASP A 167 -1.34 -4.19 8.71
N THR A 168 -1.04 -3.22 7.85
CA THR A 168 -0.50 -1.91 8.26
C THR A 168 -1.26 -0.81 7.53
N LEU A 169 -1.73 0.21 8.24
CA LEU A 169 -2.24 1.45 7.63
C LEU A 169 -1.08 2.40 7.36
N GLY A 170 -1.19 3.19 6.28
CA GLY A 170 -0.19 4.20 5.97
C GLY A 170 -0.66 5.22 4.93
N PRO A 171 0.03 6.37 4.83
CA PRO A 171 -0.35 7.45 3.94
C PRO A 171 0.19 7.27 2.52
N MET A 172 -0.51 7.90 1.58
CA MET A 172 -0.10 8.12 0.19
C MET A 172 -0.28 9.61 -0.12
N ALA A 173 0.70 10.24 -0.76
CA ALA A 173 0.65 11.66 -1.09
C ALA A 173 1.49 11.98 -2.35
N VAL A 174 1.44 13.23 -2.82
CA VAL A 174 2.18 13.68 -4.01
C VAL A 174 3.70 13.73 -3.82
N ASP A 175 4.17 13.75 -2.58
CA ASP A 175 5.59 13.79 -2.22
C ASP A 175 5.86 13.18 -0.84
N ILE A 176 7.14 12.93 -0.52
CA ILE A 176 7.55 12.34 0.76
C ILE A 176 7.32 13.30 1.92
N ALA A 177 7.48 14.61 1.70
CA ALA A 177 7.24 15.60 2.75
C ALA A 177 5.79 15.55 3.28
N THR A 178 4.81 15.47 2.38
CA THR A 178 3.40 15.35 2.71
C THR A 178 3.09 13.97 3.27
N THR A 179 3.70 12.92 2.74
CA THR A 179 3.60 11.55 3.27
C THR A 179 4.09 11.47 4.72
N ALA A 180 5.20 12.11 5.06
CA ALA A 180 5.74 12.14 6.42
C ALA A 180 4.85 12.92 7.39
N ARG A 181 4.33 14.09 6.97
CA ARG A 181 3.35 14.86 7.78
C ARG A 181 2.08 14.06 8.03
N ALA A 182 1.53 13.43 7.00
CA ALA A 182 0.35 12.58 7.11
C ALA A 182 0.59 11.40 8.06
N TYR A 183 1.77 10.76 7.98
CA TYR A 183 2.15 9.70 8.89
C TYR A 183 2.18 10.19 10.35
N SER A 184 2.80 11.35 10.61
CA SER A 184 2.82 11.94 11.96
C SER A 184 1.42 12.22 12.51
N ILE A 185 0.48 12.64 11.67
CA ILE A 185 -0.94 12.79 12.07
C ILE A 185 -1.55 11.42 12.42
N MET A 186 -1.32 10.41 11.59
CA MET A 186 -1.91 9.06 11.77
C MET A 186 -1.38 8.34 13.01
N SER A 187 -0.08 8.43 13.29
CA SER A 187 0.59 7.69 14.38
C SER A 187 0.72 8.51 15.67
N GLY A 188 0.81 9.85 15.58
CA GLY A 188 1.25 10.72 16.66
C GLY A 188 2.78 10.77 16.83
N GLU A 189 3.55 10.05 16.00
CA GLU A 189 5.02 10.10 15.99
C GLU A 189 5.50 11.32 15.19
N ALA A 190 6.21 12.25 15.83
CA ALA A 190 6.77 13.42 15.15
C ALA A 190 8.00 13.05 14.30
N ILE A 191 7.89 13.22 12.98
CA ILE A 191 9.00 13.01 12.03
C ILE A 191 9.50 14.37 11.53
N SER A 192 10.74 14.73 11.88
CA SER A 192 11.42 15.89 11.27
C SER A 192 12.15 15.44 10.00
N LEU A 193 12.02 16.23 8.94
CA LEU A 193 12.80 16.12 7.71
C LEU A 193 13.89 17.21 7.62
N ASP A 194 14.16 17.93 8.70
CA ASP A 194 15.21 18.96 8.71
C ASP A 194 16.60 18.34 8.72
N GLY A 195 17.57 19.03 8.11
CA GLY A 195 18.97 18.61 8.12
C GLY A 195 19.22 17.24 7.47
N LEU A 196 18.58 16.95 6.33
CA LEU A 196 18.79 15.68 5.61
C LEU A 196 20.26 15.50 5.22
N THR A 197 20.85 14.40 5.69
CA THR A 197 22.20 13.95 5.32
C THR A 197 22.10 12.83 4.29
N ARG A 198 23.15 12.65 3.48
CA ARG A 198 23.22 11.54 2.52
C ARG A 198 23.16 10.20 3.25
N PRO A 199 22.14 9.35 3.01
CA PRO A 199 22.05 8.04 3.62
C PRO A 199 23.02 7.04 2.96
N ARG A 200 23.44 6.03 3.73
CA ARG A 200 24.11 4.82 3.25
C ARG A 200 23.07 3.89 2.64
N LEU A 201 22.93 3.94 1.33
CA LEU A 201 21.98 3.12 0.58
C LEU A 201 22.64 1.84 0.09
N ALA A 202 21.87 0.75 0.08
CA ALA A 202 22.25 -0.50 -0.56
C ALA A 202 21.08 -1.15 -1.29
N ALA A 203 21.35 -2.06 -2.21
CA ALA A 203 20.35 -2.95 -2.80
C ALA A 203 20.51 -4.37 -2.23
N PRO A 204 19.41 -5.12 -2.03
CA PRO A 204 19.52 -6.51 -1.63
C PRO A 204 20.06 -7.35 -2.79
N ALA A 205 21.22 -7.97 -2.59
CA ALA A 205 21.94 -8.72 -3.61
C ALA A 205 21.06 -9.80 -4.23
N ARG A 206 21.12 -9.92 -5.57
CA ARG A 206 20.35 -10.91 -6.38
C ARG A 206 18.83 -10.76 -6.39
N TRP A 207 18.24 -9.79 -5.69
CA TRP A 207 16.78 -9.63 -5.66
C TRP A 207 16.24 -9.00 -6.94
N VAL A 208 16.90 -7.94 -7.43
CA VAL A 208 16.40 -7.10 -8.52
C VAL A 208 16.69 -7.77 -9.87
N THR A 209 15.76 -8.62 -10.30
CA THR A 209 15.86 -9.39 -11.55
C THR A 209 14.49 -9.51 -12.22
N GLY A 210 14.48 -9.74 -13.54
CA GLY A 210 13.26 -9.94 -14.32
C GLY A 210 12.37 -8.70 -14.38
N LEU A 211 13.00 -7.53 -14.55
CA LEU A 211 12.30 -6.26 -14.77
C LEU A 211 11.83 -6.14 -16.22
N ASP A 212 10.70 -5.48 -16.47
CA ASP A 212 10.40 -4.99 -17.82
C ASP A 212 11.33 -3.83 -18.20
N GLN A 213 11.34 -3.48 -19.49
CA GLN A 213 12.26 -2.47 -20.02
C GLN A 213 12.09 -1.09 -19.35
N PRO A 214 10.88 -0.53 -19.16
CA PRO A 214 10.72 0.76 -18.47
C PRO A 214 11.19 0.71 -17.01
N THR A 215 10.90 -0.37 -16.29
CA THR A 215 11.31 -0.53 -14.88
C THR A 215 12.82 -0.70 -14.76
N ALA A 216 13.44 -1.45 -15.68
CA ALA A 216 14.90 -1.57 -15.75
C ALA A 216 15.58 -0.22 -16.00
N ALA A 217 15.09 0.56 -16.97
CA ALA A 217 15.63 1.88 -17.27
C ALA A 217 15.51 2.84 -16.07
N ALA A 218 14.36 2.84 -15.38
CA ALA A 218 14.17 3.61 -14.17
C ALA A 218 15.11 3.16 -13.04
N TRP A 219 15.27 1.85 -12.84
CA TRP A 219 16.20 1.30 -11.86
C TRP A 219 17.65 1.68 -12.14
N ASP A 220 18.12 1.52 -13.37
CA ASP A 220 19.50 1.84 -13.77
C ASP A 220 19.83 3.33 -13.54
N SER A 221 18.84 4.22 -13.73
CA SER A 221 18.99 5.65 -13.52
C SER A 221 19.24 6.05 -12.06
N VAL A 222 18.82 5.22 -11.09
CA VAL A 222 18.91 5.52 -9.66
C VAL A 222 19.81 4.57 -8.87
N SER A 223 20.17 3.42 -9.44
CA SER A 223 20.97 2.38 -8.78
C SER A 223 22.46 2.51 -9.02
N THR A 224 22.90 3.43 -9.90
CA THR A 224 24.32 3.65 -10.19
C THR A 224 25.09 4.04 -8.92
N GLY A 225 26.08 3.20 -8.56
CA GLY A 225 26.93 3.40 -7.39
C GLY A 225 26.31 2.96 -6.05
N VAL A 226 25.14 2.33 -6.08
CA VAL A 226 24.51 1.72 -4.89
C VAL A 226 25.13 0.35 -4.66
N ALA A 227 25.67 0.13 -3.46
CA ALA A 227 26.30 -1.15 -3.10
C ALA A 227 25.24 -2.26 -2.96
N GLU A 228 25.59 -3.49 -3.31
CA GLU A 228 24.76 -4.66 -3.00
C GLU A 228 25.16 -5.26 -1.65
N ILE A 229 24.19 -5.69 -0.85
CA ILE A 229 24.42 -6.40 0.41
C ILE A 229 23.62 -7.70 0.48
N GLU A 230 24.14 -8.67 1.24
CA GLU A 230 23.41 -9.89 1.57
C GLU A 230 22.29 -9.60 2.58
N PHE A 231 21.03 -9.74 2.15
CA PHE A 231 19.84 -9.48 2.98
C PHE A 231 19.00 -10.73 3.27
N GLY A 232 19.36 -11.88 2.67
CA GLY A 232 18.62 -13.13 2.74
C GLY A 232 17.81 -13.45 1.49
N SER A 233 17.13 -14.60 1.51
CA SER A 233 16.40 -15.11 0.35
C SER A 233 15.04 -14.42 0.19
N ARG A 234 14.87 -13.65 -0.89
CA ARG A 234 13.59 -13.02 -1.27
C ARG A 234 12.44 -14.03 -1.25
N ASP A 235 12.66 -15.19 -1.85
CA ASP A 235 11.61 -16.20 -2.02
C ASP A 235 11.23 -16.81 -0.66
N THR A 236 12.19 -16.99 0.25
CA THR A 236 11.90 -17.46 1.62
C THR A 236 11.03 -16.45 2.37
N TYR A 237 11.40 -15.17 2.38
CA TYR A 237 10.57 -14.13 2.99
C TYR A 237 9.16 -14.06 2.37
N PHE A 238 9.08 -14.19 1.04
CA PHE A 238 7.83 -14.15 0.31
C PHE A 238 6.91 -15.32 0.68
N GLN A 239 7.43 -16.56 0.74
CA GLN A 239 6.64 -17.74 1.07
C GLN A 239 6.17 -17.73 2.53
N VAL A 240 7.04 -17.35 3.48
CA VAL A 240 6.65 -17.23 4.89
C VAL A 240 5.50 -16.25 5.08
N GLY A 241 5.62 -15.05 4.48
CA GLY A 241 4.54 -14.05 4.53
C GLY A 241 3.27 -14.50 3.80
N LEU A 242 3.39 -15.22 2.68
CA LEU A 242 2.24 -15.77 1.95
C LEU A 242 1.48 -16.82 2.78
N THR A 243 2.18 -17.71 3.48
CA THR A 243 1.56 -18.73 4.34
C THR A 243 0.75 -18.09 5.47
N ILE A 244 1.32 -17.09 6.15
CA ILE A 244 0.65 -16.33 7.21
C ILE A 244 -0.63 -15.67 6.66
N LEU A 245 -0.48 -14.91 5.56
CA LEU A 245 -1.58 -14.19 4.94
C LEU A 245 -2.73 -15.13 4.53
N LEU A 246 -2.40 -16.22 3.83
CA LEU A 246 -3.40 -17.19 3.36
C LEU A 246 -4.21 -17.77 4.52
N PHE A 247 -3.53 -18.18 5.60
CA PHE A 247 -4.19 -18.78 6.76
C PHE A 247 -5.11 -17.78 7.47
N GLU A 248 -4.61 -16.57 7.76
CA GLU A 248 -5.37 -15.55 8.50
C GLU A 248 -6.57 -15.02 7.68
N ALA A 249 -6.39 -14.78 6.38
CA ALA A 249 -7.47 -14.34 5.50
C ALA A 249 -8.57 -15.40 5.43
N ALA A 250 -8.21 -16.67 5.24
CA ALA A 250 -9.18 -17.76 5.21
C ALA A 250 -9.91 -17.94 6.55
N ALA A 251 -9.23 -17.70 7.67
CA ALA A 251 -9.87 -17.74 8.99
C ALA A 251 -10.96 -16.66 9.11
N TYR A 252 -10.69 -15.41 8.69
CA TYR A 252 -11.67 -14.33 8.71
C TYR A 252 -12.88 -14.61 7.79
N HIS A 253 -12.62 -15.13 6.59
CA HIS A 253 -13.64 -15.36 5.57
C HIS A 253 -14.38 -16.71 5.67
N ARG A 254 -13.99 -17.61 6.57
CA ARG A 254 -14.42 -19.01 6.62
C ARG A 254 -15.92 -19.21 6.47
N ARG A 255 -16.71 -18.45 7.23
CA ARG A 255 -18.17 -18.54 7.23
C ARG A 255 -18.74 -18.16 5.86
N TRP A 256 -18.49 -16.94 5.39
CA TRP A 256 -19.07 -16.43 4.16
C TRP A 256 -18.57 -17.16 2.91
N ALA A 257 -17.31 -17.56 2.86
CA ALA A 257 -16.78 -18.33 1.73
C ALA A 257 -17.36 -19.75 1.63
N THR A 258 -17.98 -20.26 2.72
CA THR A 258 -18.71 -21.54 2.74
C THR A 258 -20.20 -21.34 2.48
N GLU A 259 -20.82 -20.34 3.12
CA GLU A 259 -22.27 -20.11 3.09
C GLU A 259 -22.74 -19.38 1.82
N CYS A 260 -21.95 -18.43 1.31
CA CYS A 260 -22.30 -17.59 0.16
C CYS A 260 -21.09 -17.34 -0.77
N PRO A 261 -20.40 -18.40 -1.27
CA PRO A 261 -19.24 -18.26 -2.14
C PRO A 261 -19.52 -17.45 -3.42
N GLU A 262 -20.75 -17.45 -3.92
CA GLU A 262 -21.18 -16.72 -5.10
C GLU A 262 -21.14 -15.19 -4.94
N LYS A 263 -20.99 -14.68 -3.71
CA LYS A 263 -20.88 -13.25 -3.44
C LYS A 263 -19.46 -12.70 -3.50
N TYR A 264 -18.45 -13.57 -3.68
CA TYR A 264 -17.06 -13.16 -3.83
C TYR A 264 -16.68 -13.01 -5.31
N GLY A 265 -15.72 -12.13 -5.58
CA GLY A 265 -14.93 -12.19 -6.80
C GLY A 265 -14.19 -13.53 -6.92
N GLU A 266 -14.12 -14.07 -8.14
CA GLU A 266 -13.52 -15.38 -8.40
C GLU A 266 -12.06 -15.46 -7.93
N ASP A 267 -11.30 -14.39 -8.14
CA ASP A 267 -9.89 -14.31 -7.79
C ASP A 267 -9.66 -14.28 -6.26
N VAL A 268 -10.49 -13.54 -5.53
CA VAL A 268 -10.49 -13.51 -4.05
C VAL A 268 -10.92 -14.85 -3.47
N LEU A 269 -12.03 -15.43 -3.95
CA LEU A 269 -12.51 -16.73 -3.47
C LEU A 269 -11.47 -17.84 -3.67
N ARG A 270 -10.77 -17.84 -4.80
CA ARG A 270 -9.68 -18.78 -5.08
C ARG A 270 -8.55 -18.68 -4.05
N LEU A 271 -8.19 -17.47 -3.61
CA LEU A 271 -7.15 -17.27 -2.60
C LEU A 271 -7.62 -17.69 -1.20
N ILE A 272 -8.87 -17.40 -0.84
CA ILE A 272 -9.48 -17.87 0.41
C ILE A 272 -9.48 -19.40 0.46
N ARG A 273 -9.86 -20.07 -0.64
CA ARG A 273 -9.85 -21.54 -0.73
C ARG A 273 -8.45 -22.12 -0.56
N ARG A 274 -7.42 -21.52 -1.17
CA ARG A 274 -6.02 -21.89 -0.91
C ARG A 274 -5.63 -21.74 0.55
N GLY A 275 -6.17 -20.73 1.25
CA GLY A 275 -5.95 -20.57 2.68
C GLY A 275 -6.57 -21.66 3.55
N PHE A 276 -7.67 -22.29 3.12
CA PHE A 276 -8.21 -23.48 3.80
C PHE A 276 -7.30 -24.71 3.73
N GLU A 277 -6.39 -24.75 2.75
CA GLU A 277 -5.41 -25.83 2.58
C GLU A 277 -4.18 -25.64 3.48
N VAL A 278 -3.99 -24.45 4.07
CA VAL A 278 -2.87 -24.17 4.98
C VAL A 278 -3.16 -24.79 6.35
N SER A 279 -2.30 -25.73 6.77
CA SER A 279 -2.45 -26.37 8.07
C SER A 279 -2.09 -25.41 9.22
N PRO A 280 -2.70 -25.56 10.42
CA PRO A 280 -2.27 -24.82 11.61
C PRO A 280 -0.78 -25.00 11.92
N ALA A 281 -0.22 -26.20 11.70
CA ALA A 281 1.20 -26.47 11.92
C ALA A 281 2.11 -25.65 10.99
N SER A 282 1.76 -25.56 9.70
CA SER A 282 2.48 -24.73 8.72
C SER A 282 2.38 -23.24 9.05
N TYR A 283 1.23 -22.79 9.54
CA TYR A 283 1.05 -21.42 10.01
C TYR A 283 1.92 -21.11 11.24
N GLU A 284 1.91 -21.98 12.24
CA GLU A 284 2.76 -21.82 13.43
C GLU A 284 4.26 -21.87 13.10
N GLU A 285 4.66 -22.73 12.16
CA GLU A 285 6.04 -22.77 11.65
C GLU A 285 6.40 -21.47 10.94
N ALA A 286 5.53 -20.94 10.08
CA ALA A 286 5.75 -19.67 9.41
C ALA A 286 5.89 -18.50 10.41
N LEU A 287 5.12 -18.50 11.51
CA LEU A 287 5.27 -17.50 12.57
C LEU A 287 6.63 -17.58 13.28
N ARG A 288 7.12 -18.80 13.59
CA ARG A 288 8.46 -18.99 14.18
C ARG A 288 9.56 -18.56 13.22
N GLU A 289 9.43 -18.95 11.96
CA GLU A 289 10.40 -18.63 10.91
C GLU A 289 10.44 -17.13 10.62
N ARG A 290 9.29 -16.45 10.63
CA ARG A 290 9.21 -14.99 10.53
C ARG A 290 10.08 -14.30 11.59
N THR A 291 10.03 -14.74 12.85
CA THR A 291 10.86 -14.17 13.93
C THR A 291 12.35 -14.32 13.66
N ARG A 292 12.79 -15.49 13.16
CA ARG A 292 14.18 -15.73 12.76
C ARG A 292 14.60 -14.80 11.62
N LEU A 293 13.76 -14.71 10.60
CA LEU A 293 13.96 -13.89 9.40
C LEU A 293 14.01 -12.39 9.72
N GLN A 294 13.21 -11.91 10.67
CA GLN A 294 13.26 -10.52 11.16
C GLN A 294 14.63 -10.19 11.76
N ALA A 295 15.13 -11.04 12.65
CA ALA A 295 16.45 -10.86 13.24
C ALA A 295 17.60 -10.95 12.22
N GLU A 296 17.41 -11.66 11.11
CA GLU A 296 18.37 -11.67 10.00
C GLU A 296 18.33 -10.41 9.17
N ALA A 297 17.13 -9.94 8.81
CA ALA A 297 16.93 -8.69 8.11
C ALA A 297 17.53 -7.50 8.88
N ASP A 298 17.28 -7.42 10.20
CA ASP A 298 17.80 -6.35 11.04
C ASP A 298 19.33 -6.36 11.11
N ARG A 299 19.95 -7.54 11.24
CA ARG A 299 21.42 -7.69 11.24
C ARG A 299 22.03 -7.32 9.89
N ALA A 300 21.42 -7.75 8.80
CA ALA A 300 21.89 -7.43 7.45
C ALA A 300 21.92 -5.91 7.20
N MET A 301 21.07 -5.14 7.87
CA MET A 301 20.97 -3.69 7.75
C MET A 301 21.81 -2.90 8.78
N GLU A 302 22.65 -3.54 9.59
CA GLU A 302 23.43 -2.84 10.65
C GLU A 302 24.35 -1.72 10.13
N HIS A 303 24.77 -1.80 8.87
CA HIS A 303 25.75 -0.88 8.27
C HIS A 303 25.18 -0.01 7.15
N VAL A 304 23.88 -0.07 6.91
CA VAL A 304 23.18 0.74 5.92
C VAL A 304 21.99 1.44 6.57
N ASP A 305 21.62 2.60 6.04
CA ASP A 305 20.50 3.37 6.59
C ASP A 305 19.18 2.93 5.93
N ALA A 306 19.23 2.54 4.66
CA ALA A 306 18.08 1.96 3.95
C ALA A 306 18.51 1.05 2.79
N LEU A 307 17.66 0.08 2.49
CA LEU A 307 17.68 -0.64 1.22
C LEU A 307 16.88 0.12 0.16
N ILE A 308 17.33 0.06 -1.09
CA ILE A 308 16.57 0.50 -2.25
C ILE A 308 16.40 -0.61 -3.27
N LEU A 309 15.24 -0.62 -3.93
CA LEU A 309 14.86 -1.55 -4.99
C LEU A 309 13.56 -1.08 -5.66
N PRO A 310 13.23 -1.52 -6.89
CA PRO A 310 11.93 -1.24 -7.48
C PRO A 310 10.78 -1.75 -6.60
N ALA A 311 9.67 -1.00 -6.56
CA ALA A 311 8.45 -1.44 -5.87
C ALA A 311 7.73 -2.55 -6.63
N THR A 312 7.77 -2.51 -7.96
CA THR A 312 7.20 -3.52 -8.86
C THR A 312 8.25 -3.92 -9.89
N ALA A 313 8.14 -5.14 -10.45
CA ALA A 313 9.04 -5.57 -11.53
C ALA A 313 8.59 -5.08 -12.91
N ILE A 314 7.35 -4.59 -13.00
CA ILE A 314 6.74 -4.08 -14.23
C ILE A 314 6.02 -2.76 -13.94
N VAL A 315 5.86 -1.93 -14.97
CA VAL A 315 4.94 -0.79 -14.96
C VAL A 315 3.50 -1.26 -14.97
N ALA A 316 2.54 -0.33 -14.85
CA ALA A 316 1.12 -0.65 -14.74
C ALA A 316 0.67 -1.54 -15.92
N PRO A 317 0.29 -2.82 -15.71
CA PRO A 317 -0.13 -3.67 -16.82
C PRO A 317 -1.54 -3.31 -17.34
N PRO A 318 -1.87 -3.68 -18.59
CA PRO A 318 -3.23 -3.56 -19.11
C PRO A 318 -4.25 -4.30 -18.22
N ILE A 319 -5.46 -3.75 -18.09
CA ILE A 319 -6.55 -4.36 -17.31
C ILE A 319 -6.86 -5.77 -17.82
N ALA A 320 -6.76 -6.00 -19.14
CA ALA A 320 -6.99 -7.31 -19.75
C ALA A 320 -6.07 -8.42 -19.20
N SER A 321 -4.87 -8.08 -18.75
CA SER A 321 -3.88 -9.02 -18.21
C SER A 321 -3.87 -9.08 -16.68
N ALA A 322 -4.83 -8.44 -16.00
CA ALA A 322 -4.83 -8.28 -14.54
C ALA A 322 -4.80 -9.59 -13.73
N HIS A 323 -5.19 -10.72 -14.33
CA HIS A 323 -5.23 -12.02 -13.65
C HIS A 323 -3.86 -12.72 -13.53
N GLU A 324 -2.85 -12.31 -14.31
CA GLU A 324 -1.53 -12.97 -14.39
C GLU A 324 -0.38 -12.14 -13.78
N VAL A 325 -0.67 -10.93 -13.30
CA VAL A 325 0.37 -9.96 -12.93
C VAL A 325 0.72 -9.95 -11.45
N ARG A 326 0.14 -10.86 -10.64
CA ARG A 326 0.32 -10.84 -9.18
C ARG A 326 1.78 -11.01 -8.77
N GLU A 327 2.47 -11.93 -9.42
CA GLU A 327 3.86 -12.25 -9.12
C GLU A 327 4.80 -11.05 -9.39
N PRO A 328 4.85 -10.48 -10.62
CA PRO A 328 5.74 -9.35 -10.89
C PRO A 328 5.37 -8.07 -10.13
N LEU A 329 4.11 -7.90 -9.72
CA LEU A 329 3.69 -6.74 -8.92
C LEU A 329 4.01 -6.88 -7.42
N SER A 330 4.14 -8.08 -6.86
CA SER A 330 4.26 -8.25 -5.39
C SER A 330 5.57 -8.89 -4.90
N ARG A 331 6.41 -9.40 -5.81
CA ARG A 331 7.65 -10.11 -5.46
C ARG A 331 8.64 -9.28 -4.62
N PHE A 332 8.64 -7.96 -4.78
CA PHE A 332 9.56 -7.06 -4.04
C PHE A 332 8.94 -6.43 -2.81
N THR A 333 7.62 -6.45 -2.65
CA THR A 333 6.94 -5.77 -1.55
C THR A 333 6.67 -6.68 -0.37
N ARG A 334 6.19 -7.90 -0.62
CA ARG A 334 5.79 -8.83 0.44
C ARG A 334 6.90 -9.22 1.42
N PRO A 335 8.18 -9.39 1.00
CA PRO A 335 9.26 -9.65 1.93
C PRO A 335 9.31 -8.66 3.11
N PHE A 336 9.04 -7.37 2.87
CA PHE A 336 9.05 -6.34 3.92
C PHE A 336 7.78 -6.32 4.80
N ASN A 337 6.69 -6.97 4.40
CA ASN A 337 5.60 -7.27 5.33
C ASN A 337 6.01 -8.42 6.25
N THR A 338 6.70 -9.43 5.73
CA THR A 338 7.23 -10.53 6.55
C THR A 338 8.23 -10.01 7.60
N THR A 339 9.12 -9.10 7.22
CA THR A 339 10.08 -8.49 8.16
C THR A 339 9.47 -7.39 9.03
N LEU A 340 8.22 -6.98 8.77
CA LEU A 340 7.50 -5.90 9.49
C LEU A 340 8.16 -4.51 9.42
N GLN A 341 9.18 -4.34 8.58
CA GLN A 341 9.98 -3.11 8.46
C GLN A 341 9.21 -1.97 7.78
N PRO A 342 9.51 -0.71 8.11
CA PRO A 342 8.98 0.45 7.39
C PRO A 342 9.54 0.55 5.97
N VAL A 343 8.68 0.93 5.02
CA VAL A 343 9.05 1.10 3.61
C VAL A 343 8.33 2.29 2.99
N ALA A 344 9.08 3.24 2.45
CA ALA A 344 8.56 4.32 1.62
C ALA A 344 8.68 3.96 0.13
N VAL A 345 7.87 4.57 -0.72
CA VAL A 345 7.99 4.56 -2.18
C VAL A 345 8.18 5.98 -2.67
N VAL A 346 9.23 6.19 -3.45
CA VAL A 346 9.55 7.46 -4.11
C VAL A 346 9.39 7.27 -5.63
N PRO A 347 8.54 8.06 -6.31
CA PRO A 347 8.45 8.04 -7.78
C PRO A 347 9.77 8.50 -8.42
N VAL A 348 10.24 7.77 -9.44
CA VAL A 348 11.39 8.18 -10.24
C VAL A 348 10.93 9.16 -11.32
N PRO A 349 11.65 10.27 -11.58
CA PRO A 349 11.31 11.22 -12.64
C PRO A 349 11.70 10.69 -14.03
N VAL A 350 11.03 9.62 -14.46
CA VAL A 350 11.18 9.05 -15.81
C VAL A 350 10.00 9.44 -16.70
N GLY A 351 10.22 9.45 -18.02
CA GLY A 351 9.15 9.57 -19.00
C GLY A 351 8.36 8.25 -19.14
N GLY A 352 7.11 8.34 -19.59
CA GLY A 352 6.24 7.18 -19.78
C GLY A 352 5.43 6.83 -18.54
N LEU A 353 5.16 5.54 -18.32
CA LEU A 353 4.42 5.08 -17.15
C LEU A 353 5.27 5.21 -15.88
N PRO A 354 4.67 5.56 -14.73
CA PRO A 354 5.42 5.72 -13.50
C PRO A 354 6.11 4.44 -13.02
N VAL A 355 7.26 4.63 -12.37
CA VAL A 355 7.99 3.60 -11.62
C VAL A 355 8.34 4.17 -10.25
N GLY A 356 8.03 3.42 -9.19
CA GLY A 356 8.39 3.75 -7.82
C GLY A 356 9.56 2.91 -7.31
N ILE A 357 10.42 3.51 -6.50
CA ILE A 357 11.52 2.85 -5.79
C ILE A 357 11.16 2.75 -4.33
N GLN A 358 11.22 1.53 -3.78
CA GLN A 358 11.13 1.30 -2.35
C GLN A 358 12.39 1.80 -1.66
N VAL A 359 12.20 2.44 -0.51
CA VAL A 359 13.23 2.76 0.47
C VAL A 359 12.81 2.03 1.75
N ALA A 360 13.48 0.94 2.08
CA ALA A 360 13.18 0.13 3.26
C ALA A 360 14.22 0.39 4.34
N GLY A 361 13.80 0.93 5.49
CA GLY A 361 14.68 1.24 6.61
C GLY A 361 14.38 0.39 7.84
N ARG A 362 15.08 0.66 8.94
CA ARG A 362 14.88 -0.03 10.23
C ARG A 362 13.83 0.67 11.10
N THR A 363 13.78 1.99 11.03
CA THR A 363 12.81 2.83 11.76
C THR A 363 12.00 3.71 10.82
N ASN A 364 10.83 4.17 11.28
CA ASN A 364 9.96 5.04 10.48
C ASN A 364 10.69 6.33 10.07
N SER A 365 11.38 6.96 11.03
CA SER A 365 12.13 8.19 10.83
C SER A 365 13.28 8.03 9.84
N GLU A 366 14.15 7.01 10.00
CA GLU A 366 15.25 6.78 9.06
C GLU A 366 14.75 6.52 7.64
N THR A 367 13.66 5.75 7.51
CA THR A 367 13.05 5.44 6.21
C THR A 367 12.55 6.68 5.50
N LEU A 368 11.76 7.51 6.19
CA LEU A 368 11.20 8.73 5.61
C LEU A 368 12.26 9.78 5.33
N ARG A 369 13.30 9.89 6.17
CA ARG A 369 14.43 10.80 5.93
C ARG A 369 15.28 10.37 4.74
N ALA A 370 15.57 9.07 4.60
CA ALA A 370 16.28 8.54 3.44
C ALA A 370 15.47 8.73 2.15
N ALA A 371 14.16 8.48 2.20
CA ALA A 371 13.26 8.71 1.07
C ALA A 371 13.16 10.20 0.68
N ALA A 372 13.09 11.10 1.67
CA ALA A 372 13.06 12.54 1.43
C ALA A 372 14.38 13.03 0.81
N TRP A 373 15.52 12.47 1.24
CA TRP A 373 16.81 12.77 0.62
C TRP A 373 16.83 12.32 -0.84
N LEU A 374 16.43 11.07 -1.13
CA LEU A 374 16.35 10.54 -2.50
C LEU A 374 15.43 11.37 -3.40
N GLU A 375 14.22 11.70 -2.93
CA GLU A 375 13.27 12.52 -3.68
C GLU A 375 13.87 13.89 -4.04
N ARG A 376 14.61 14.51 -3.11
CA ARG A 376 15.29 15.79 -3.35
C ARG A 376 16.39 15.67 -4.41
N GLU A 377 17.22 14.62 -4.34
CA GLU A 377 18.32 14.42 -5.29
C GLU A 377 17.83 14.04 -6.69
N TRP A 378 16.65 13.44 -6.83
CA TRP A 378 16.09 13.11 -8.14
C TRP A 378 15.31 14.28 -8.77
N ARG A 379 14.73 15.17 -7.96
CA ARG A 379 14.01 16.36 -8.44
C ARG A 379 14.92 17.55 -8.76
N GLY A 380 16.11 17.60 -8.15
CA GLY A 380 17.14 18.61 -8.42
C GLY A 380 18.00 18.22 -9.62
#